data_AF-A0A936BJU4-F1
#
_entry.id   AF-A0A936BJU4-F1
#
_cell.length_a   1.000
_cell.length_b   1.000
_cell.length_c   1.000
_cell.angle_alpha   90.00
_cell.angle_beta   90.00
_cell.angle_gamma   90.00
#
_symmetry.space_group_name_H-M   'P 1'
#
loop_
_entity.id
_entity.type
_entity.pdbx_description
1 polymer ?
#
loop_
_entity_poly.entity_id
_entity_poly.type
_entity_poly.pdbx_seq_one_letter_code
_entity_poly.pdbx_strand_id
1 'polypeptide(L)'
;MNSFSRRDFLRTGLAGGALLLTPSLHGQPPIPTTTAAGRARNVIFLVSDGMSLGTLTMAERHRRRQEGRGTHWLGLYDRPDLRRALMDTCSANSPVTDSAAASSAWGAGIR
;
A
#
# COMPACT_ATOMS: atom_id res chain seq x y z
N MET A 1 -39.73 -1.79 32.19
CA MET A 1 -38.44 -1.94 31.47
C MET A 1 -38.75 -1.86 29.99
N ASN A 2 -38.61 -0.69 29.35
CA ASN A 2 -38.93 -0.56 27.92
C ASN A 2 -37.88 -1.33 27.11
N SER A 3 -38.32 -2.29 26.29
CA SER A 3 -37.42 -3.07 25.44
C SER A 3 -37.00 -2.24 24.23
N PHE A 4 -35.71 -2.09 24.03
CA PHE A 4 -35.14 -1.43 22.85
C PHE A 4 -35.50 -2.23 21.58
N SER A 5 -36.27 -1.64 20.67
CA SER A 5 -36.78 -2.33 19.47
C SER A 5 -35.85 -2.15 18.27
N ARG A 6 -35.92 -3.09 17.30
CA ARG A 6 -35.22 -2.98 16.00
C ARG A 6 -35.53 -1.66 15.29
N ARG A 7 -36.74 -1.11 15.49
CA ARG A 7 -37.15 0.19 14.95
C ARG A 7 -36.44 1.36 15.63
N ASP A 8 -36.16 1.25 16.92
CA ASP A 8 -35.42 2.27 17.68
C ASP A 8 -33.94 2.25 17.29
N PHE A 9 -33.38 1.06 17.05
CA PHE A 9 -32.04 0.91 16.48
C PHE A 9 -31.91 1.58 15.11
N LEU A 10 -32.85 1.35 14.19
CA LEU A 10 -32.85 1.97 12.86
C LEU A 10 -33.02 3.49 12.93
N ARG A 11 -33.89 4.00 13.81
CA ARG A 11 -34.05 5.44 14.03
C ARG A 11 -32.80 6.09 14.61
N THR A 12 -32.14 5.41 15.55
CA THR A 12 -30.88 5.87 16.16
C THR A 12 -29.74 5.83 15.13
N GLY A 13 -29.70 4.80 14.28
CA GLY A 13 -28.74 4.67 13.19
C GLY A 13 -28.90 5.75 12.10
N LEU A 14 -30.13 6.12 11.75
CA LEU A 14 -30.40 7.22 10.81
C LEU A 14 -30.03 8.59 11.39
N ALA A 15 -30.31 8.84 12.68
CA ALA A 15 -29.91 10.06 13.36
C ALA A 15 -28.38 10.17 13.52
N GLY A 16 -27.68 9.05 13.76
CA GLY A 16 -26.21 9.00 13.81
C GLY A 16 -25.56 9.12 12.42
N GLY A 17 -26.24 8.69 11.36
CA GLY A 17 -25.75 8.76 9.98
C GLY A 17 -25.62 10.18 9.44
N ALA A 18 -26.41 11.13 9.93
CA ALA A 18 -26.36 12.53 9.48
C ALA A 18 -25.02 13.23 9.82
N LEU A 19 -24.32 12.82 10.90
CA LEU A 19 -22.98 13.33 11.20
C LEU A 19 -21.89 12.75 10.28
N LEU A 20 -22.10 11.55 9.71
CA LEU A 20 -21.17 10.91 8.77
C LEU A 20 -21.26 11.49 7.35
N LEU A 21 -22.30 12.28 7.06
CA LEU A 21 -22.47 12.99 5.80
C LEU A 21 -21.79 14.37 5.80
N THR A 22 -21.12 14.77 6.88
CA THR A 22 -20.14 15.84 6.76
C THR A 22 -18.98 15.29 5.94
N PRO A 23 -18.76 15.77 4.70
CA PRO A 23 -17.52 15.45 4.03
C PRO A 23 -16.48 16.17 4.87
N SER A 24 -15.82 15.41 5.74
CA SER A 24 -14.57 15.87 6.31
C SER A 24 -13.65 16.01 5.10
N LEU A 25 -13.65 17.20 4.51
CA LEU A 25 -12.64 17.67 3.58
C LEU A 25 -11.34 17.79 4.40
N HIS A 26 -10.84 16.66 4.89
CA HIS A 26 -9.43 16.47 5.12
C HIS A 26 -8.84 16.50 3.71
N GLY A 27 -8.67 17.73 3.19
CA GLY A 27 -7.86 17.96 2.01
C GLY A 27 -6.59 17.19 2.25
N GLN A 28 -6.33 16.19 1.40
CA GLN A 28 -5.06 15.49 1.42
C GLN A 28 -4.01 16.60 1.45
N PRO A 29 -3.16 16.68 2.49
CA PRO A 29 -2.12 17.67 2.51
C PRO A 29 -1.39 17.55 1.17
N PRO A 30 -1.21 18.66 0.44
CA PRO A 30 -0.63 18.62 -0.89
C PRO A 30 0.64 17.78 -0.78
N ILE A 31 0.72 16.70 -1.58
CA ILE A 31 1.92 15.88 -1.63
C ILE A 31 3.04 16.87 -1.88
N PRO A 32 4.01 17.03 -0.96
CA PRO A 32 5.08 17.98 -1.16
C PRO A 32 5.71 17.62 -2.49
N THR A 33 5.53 18.52 -3.46
CA THR A 33 6.23 18.51 -4.72
C THR A 33 7.66 18.80 -4.32
N THR A 34 8.41 17.73 -4.06
CA THR A 34 9.84 17.82 -3.81
C THR A 34 10.44 18.52 -5.01
N THR A 35 10.77 19.78 -4.79
CA THR A 35 11.50 20.69 -5.67
C THR A 35 12.64 19.92 -6.35
N ALA A 36 12.63 19.92 -7.68
CA ALA A 36 13.64 19.43 -8.60
C ALA A 36 14.63 18.41 -7.99
N ALA A 37 14.27 17.13 -8.02
CA ALA A 37 15.18 16.06 -7.67
C ALA A 37 16.45 16.20 -8.52
N GLY A 38 17.55 16.64 -7.90
CA GLY A 38 18.86 16.66 -8.54
C GLY A 38 19.22 15.27 -9.06
N ARG A 39 20.10 15.22 -10.07
CA ARG A 39 20.52 13.96 -10.68
C ARG A 39 21.09 13.01 -9.62
N ALA A 40 20.54 11.79 -9.52
CA ALA A 40 21.04 10.77 -8.62
C ALA A 40 22.49 10.40 -8.98
N ARG A 41 23.40 10.39 -8.00
CA ARG A 41 24.80 9.98 -8.19
C ARG A 41 24.97 8.47 -8.19
N ASN A 42 24.24 7.78 -7.33
CA ASN A 42 24.30 6.33 -7.13
C ASN A 42 22.88 5.77 -7.02
N VAL A 43 22.68 4.53 -7.45
CA VAL A 43 21.40 3.81 -7.38
C VAL A 43 21.64 2.46 -6.70
N ILE A 44 20.87 2.17 -5.64
CA ILE A 44 20.77 0.84 -5.05
C ILE A 44 19.41 0.29 -5.45
N PHE A 45 19.41 -0.75 -6.28
CA PHE A 45 18.20 -1.43 -6.73
C PHE A 45 18.08 -2.78 -6.03
N LEU A 46 17.03 -2.96 -5.23
CA LEU A 46 16.80 -4.15 -4.43
C LEU A 46 15.54 -4.87 -4.91
N VAL A 47 15.69 -6.13 -5.27
CA VAL A 47 14.59 -7.01 -5.69
C VAL A 47 14.48 -8.16 -4.69
N SER A 48 13.26 -8.42 -4.22
CA SER A 48 12.93 -9.66 -3.52
C SER A 48 12.22 -10.59 -4.48
N ASP A 49 12.88 -11.67 -4.88
CA ASP A 49 12.31 -12.64 -5.81
C ASP A 49 11.03 -13.28 -5.21
N GLY A 50 9.98 -13.43 -6.02
CA GLY A 50 8.70 -14.03 -5.64
C GLY A 50 7.90 -13.28 -4.56
N MET A 51 8.25 -12.03 -4.23
CA MET A 51 7.55 -11.28 -3.18
C MET A 51 6.24 -10.68 -3.67
N SER A 52 5.15 -11.44 -3.51
CA SER A 52 3.79 -10.91 -3.64
C SER A 52 3.41 -9.98 -2.47
N LEU A 53 2.34 -9.20 -2.63
CA LEU A 53 1.73 -8.44 -1.53
C LEU A 53 1.29 -9.36 -0.37
N GLY A 54 0.84 -10.58 -0.67
CA GLY A 54 0.48 -11.59 0.34
C GLY A 54 1.69 -12.03 1.16
N THR A 55 2.81 -12.32 0.48
CA THR A 55 4.09 -12.67 1.13
C THR A 55 4.56 -11.55 2.06
N LEU A 56 4.55 -10.30 1.59
CA LEU A 56 4.92 -9.14 2.41
C LEU A 56 4.02 -8.99 3.64
N THR A 57 2.70 -9.17 3.47
CA THR A 57 1.73 -9.09 4.57
C THR A 57 1.94 -10.20 5.61
N MET A 58 2.26 -11.41 5.17
CA MET A 58 2.54 -12.53 6.08
C MET A 58 3.85 -12.29 6.83
N ALA A 59 4.90 -11.81 6.15
CA ALA A 59 6.16 -11.44 6.79
C ALA A 59 5.95 -10.37 7.87
N GLU A 60 5.16 -9.34 7.59
CA GLU A 60 4.81 -8.31 8.57
C GLU A 60 4.14 -8.89 9.82
N ARG A 61 3.09 -9.70 9.61
CA ARG A 61 2.34 -10.32 10.72
C ARG A 61 3.23 -11.26 11.52
N HIS A 62 4.06 -12.04 10.86
CA HIS A 62 4.99 -12.96 11.50
C HIS A 62 5.97 -12.19 12.40
N ARG A 63 6.63 -11.14 11.88
CA ARG A 63 7.61 -10.37 12.64
C ARG A 63 7.01 -9.59 13.80
N ARG A 64 5.80 -9.03 13.64
CA ARG A 64 5.10 -8.39 14.76
C ARG A 64 4.80 -9.37 15.89
N ARG A 65 4.48 -10.63 15.57
CA ARG A 65 4.18 -11.66 16.56
C ARG A 65 5.42 -12.21 17.24
N GLN A 66 6.49 -12.44 16.48
CA GLN A 66 7.70 -13.10 16.99
C GLN A 66 8.72 -12.13 17.58
N GLU A 67 8.84 -10.93 17.00
CA GLU A 67 9.87 -9.95 17.36
C GLU A 67 9.29 -8.66 17.95
N GLY A 68 7.96 -8.51 18.02
CA GLY A 68 7.31 -7.28 18.49
C GLY A 68 7.50 -6.06 17.57
N ARG A 69 8.04 -6.23 16.37
CA ARG A 69 8.35 -5.14 15.43
C ARG A 69 7.93 -5.46 13.99
N GLY A 70 7.67 -4.42 13.21
CA GLY A 70 7.33 -4.52 11.78
C GLY A 70 8.54 -4.74 10.87
N THR A 71 8.26 -4.97 9.59
CA THR A 71 9.23 -5.00 8.50
C THR A 71 9.70 -3.60 8.15
N HIS A 72 10.94 -3.49 7.68
CA HIS A 72 11.46 -2.22 7.19
C HIS A 72 10.67 -1.75 5.95
N TRP A 73 10.33 -2.67 5.05
CA TRP A 73 9.55 -2.39 3.83
C TRP A 73 8.23 -1.67 4.11
N LEU A 74 7.41 -2.16 5.05
CA LEU A 74 6.17 -1.47 5.38
C LEU A 74 6.40 -0.20 6.22
N GLY A 75 7.48 -0.12 7.00
CA GLY A 75 7.87 1.15 7.62
C GLY A 75 8.15 2.27 6.60
N LEU A 76 8.64 1.93 5.40
CA LEU A 76 8.80 2.89 4.30
C LEU A 76 7.45 3.37 3.73
N TYR A 77 6.36 2.64 3.94
CA TYR A 77 5.01 3.06 3.51
C TYR A 77 4.42 4.18 4.39
N ASP A 78 5.00 4.45 5.55
CA ASP A 78 4.55 5.54 6.41
C ASP A 78 5.30 6.85 6.12
N ARG A 79 6.35 6.79 5.30
CA ARG A 79 7.19 7.94 4.95
C ARG A 79 6.57 8.78 3.82
N PRO A 80 6.34 10.09 4.03
CA PRO A 80 5.73 10.98 3.03
C PRO A 80 6.69 11.37 1.90
N ASP A 81 8.00 11.24 2.12
CA ASP A 81 9.07 11.53 1.16
C ASP A 81 9.32 10.38 0.18
N LEU A 82 8.70 9.21 0.39
CA LEU A 82 8.85 8.06 -0.49
C LEU A 82 7.69 7.94 -1.48
N ARG A 83 8.02 7.41 -2.66
CA ARG A 83 7.05 7.11 -3.72
C ARG A 83 6.85 5.62 -3.83
N ARG A 84 5.60 5.22 -4.06
CA ARG A 84 5.15 3.84 -4.22
C ARG A 84 4.44 3.73 -5.55
N ALA A 85 4.64 2.62 -6.23
CA ALA A 85 4.01 2.31 -7.50
C ALA A 85 3.74 0.81 -7.58
N LEU A 86 2.83 0.44 -8.49
CA LEU A 86 2.62 -0.94 -8.90
C LEU A 86 3.21 -1.09 -10.31
N MET A 87 3.71 -2.28 -10.62
CA MET A 87 4.28 -2.62 -11.92
C MET A 87 3.55 -3.84 -12.46
N ASP A 88 3.17 -3.80 -13.74
CA ASP A 88 2.74 -4.97 -14.48
C ASP A 88 3.97 -5.85 -14.78
N THR A 89 3.86 -7.13 -14.47
CA THR A 89 4.93 -8.12 -14.58
C THR A 89 4.65 -9.18 -15.64
N CYS A 90 3.73 -8.97 -16.57
CA CYS A 90 3.58 -9.91 -17.69
C CYS A 90 4.87 -9.96 -18.55
N SER A 91 5.23 -11.15 -19.02
CA SER A 91 6.30 -11.33 -20.02
C SER A 91 5.73 -11.21 -21.43
N ALA A 92 6.59 -11.13 -22.45
CA ALA A 92 6.16 -11.01 -23.85
C ALA A 92 5.20 -12.12 -24.32
N ASN A 93 5.27 -13.31 -23.72
CA ASN A 93 4.51 -14.50 -24.13
C ASN A 93 3.65 -15.13 -23.02
N SER A 94 3.60 -14.56 -21.82
CA SER A 94 2.87 -15.13 -20.69
C SER A 94 2.35 -14.06 -19.72
N PRO A 95 1.12 -14.22 -19.18
CA PRO A 95 0.63 -13.36 -18.10
C PRO A 95 1.39 -13.57 -16.78
N VAL A 96 2.07 -14.71 -16.61
CA VAL A 96 2.91 -15.03 -15.45
C VAL A 96 4.35 -15.13 -15.91
N THR A 97 5.18 -14.15 -15.53
CA THR A 97 6.61 -14.12 -15.85
C THR A 97 7.40 -15.13 -15.01
N ASP A 98 8.52 -15.59 -15.55
CA ASP A 98 9.59 -16.21 -14.78
C ASP A 98 10.60 -15.15 -14.28
N SER A 99 11.60 -15.57 -13.49
CA SER A 99 12.61 -14.64 -12.94
C SER A 99 13.56 -14.11 -14.03
N ALA A 100 13.78 -14.84 -15.13
CA ALA A 100 14.67 -14.43 -16.22
C ALA A 100 14.08 -13.30 -17.06
N ALA A 101 12.81 -13.41 -17.47
CA ALA A 101 12.12 -12.34 -18.20
C ALA A 101 11.90 -11.10 -17.30
N ALA A 102 11.55 -11.29 -16.02
CA ALA A 102 11.39 -10.17 -15.08
C ALA A 102 12.69 -9.37 -14.87
N SER A 103 13.80 -10.06 -14.63
CA SER A 103 15.11 -9.42 -14.45
C SER A 103 15.60 -8.73 -15.73
N SER A 104 15.34 -9.32 -16.90
CA SER A 104 15.62 -8.70 -18.20
C SER A 104 14.82 -7.41 -18.39
N ALA A 105 13.55 -7.39 -18.01
CA ALA A 105 12.71 -6.19 -18.09
C ALA A 105 13.23 -5.05 -17.20
N TRP A 106 13.67 -5.33 -15.97
CA TRP A 106 14.24 -4.30 -15.09
C TRP A 106 15.63 -3.84 -15.51
N GLY A 107 16.46 -4.76 -16.04
CA GLY A 107 17.85 -4.47 -16.41
C GLY A 107 17.98 -3.80 -17.78
N ALA A 108 17.20 -4.23 -18.77
CA ALA A 108 17.26 -3.75 -20.14
C ALA A 108 16.13 -2.75 -20.49
N GLY A 109 15.07 -2.68 -19.68
CA GLY A 109 13.91 -1.83 -19.95
C GLY A 109 12.98 -2.38 -21.04
N ILE A 110 13.12 -3.65 -21.41
CA ILE A 110 12.35 -4.31 -22.48
C ILE A 110 11.80 -5.64 -21.95
N ARG A 111 10.51 -5.88 -22.22
CA ARG A 111 9.82 -7.14 -21.94
C ARG A 111 9.89 -8.12 -23.10
#